data_AF-A0A060WV08-F1
#
_entry.id   AF-A0A060WV08-F1
#
_cell.length_a   1.000
_cell.length_b   1.000
_cell.length_c   1.000
_cell.angle_alpha   90.00
_cell.angle_beta   90.00
_cell.angle_gamma   90.00
#
_symmetry.space_group_name_H-M   'P 1'
#
loop_
_entity.id
_entity.type
_entity.pdbx_description
1 polymer ?
#
loop_
_entity_poly.entity_id
_entity_poly.type
_entity_poly.pdbx_seq_one_letter_code
_entity_poly.pdbx_strand_id
1 'polypeptide(L)'
;MLGLTTLVFWLAGICDGVQRLTCPYELKDEDLPRVWCKETSPQCCSGFSFSRESQSLDAGRLKVTQGVGSFIVDVQGLAQGEGMYWCGVLSSNKTIIKLAEEYFYSVENISRMINGNRMHLSSISGLIAKGLNTFVNKVPTFGTFFAGF
;
A
#
# COMPACT_ATOMS: atom_id res chain seq x y z
N MET A 1 14.14 27.79 34.19
CA MET A 1 13.07 26.80 33.96
C MET A 1 13.03 26.46 32.48
N LEU A 2 13.95 25.59 32.03
CA LEU A 2 13.91 24.96 30.71
C LEU A 2 13.25 23.59 30.92
N GLY A 3 12.08 23.33 30.36
CA GLY A 3 11.48 22.01 30.54
C GLY A 3 10.09 21.76 29.96
N LEU A 4 9.57 22.61 29.05
CA LEU A 4 8.20 22.43 28.56
C LEU A 4 8.00 22.59 27.05
N THR A 5 9.05 22.49 26.22
CA THR A 5 8.93 22.61 24.75
C THR A 5 9.26 21.32 23.99
N THR A 6 9.67 20.24 24.66
CA THR A 6 10.10 19.00 23.99
C THR A 6 8.99 17.95 23.80
N LEU A 7 7.75 18.22 24.19
CA LEU A 7 6.67 17.22 24.22
C LEU A 7 5.65 17.33 23.07
N VAL A 8 6.04 17.89 21.92
CA VAL A 8 5.14 18.00 20.73
C VAL A 8 5.71 17.30 19.48
N PHE A 9 6.91 16.72 19.53
CA PHE A 9 7.63 16.26 18.33
C PHE A 9 7.61 14.75 18.02
N TRP A 10 6.70 13.97 18.60
CA TRP A 10 6.75 12.51 18.42
C TRP A 10 5.43 11.86 18.01
N LEU A 11 4.73 12.39 16.99
CA LEU A 11 3.73 11.60 16.24
C LEU A 11 3.62 12.03 14.77
N ALA A 12 4.71 12.52 14.16
CA ALA A 12 4.80 12.50 12.70
C ALA A 12 5.26 11.10 12.29
N GLY A 13 4.31 10.15 12.27
CA GLY A 13 4.54 8.85 11.64
C GLY A 13 4.93 9.11 10.19
N ILE A 14 6.15 8.71 9.82
CA ILE A 14 6.57 8.69 8.43
C ILE A 14 5.67 7.65 7.77
N CYS A 15 4.68 8.08 7.00
CA CYS A 15 4.00 7.20 6.07
C CYS A 15 5.05 6.84 5.01
N ASP A 16 5.80 5.75 5.23
CA ASP A 16 6.67 5.18 4.21
C ASP A 16 5.77 4.86 3.01
N GLY A 17 5.88 5.67 1.96
CA GLY A 17 5.05 5.63 0.75
C GLY A 17 5.33 4.43 -0.15
N VAL A 18 5.73 3.31 0.43
CA VAL A 18 6.01 2.06 -0.26
C VAL A 18 4.68 1.40 -0.60
N GLN A 19 4.37 1.39 -1.89
CA GLN A 19 3.22 0.66 -2.42
C GLN A 19 3.58 -0.84 -2.48
N ARG A 20 2.62 -1.72 -2.18
CA ARG A 20 2.87 -3.17 -2.07
C ARG A 20 1.76 -3.96 -2.72
N LEU A 21 2.10 -5.02 -3.45
CA LEU A 21 1.14 -6.00 -3.96
C LEU A 21 1.39 -7.36 -3.31
N THR A 22 0.36 -7.88 -2.64
CA THR A 22 0.35 -9.23 -2.07
C THR A 22 -0.27 -10.21 -3.04
N CYS A 23 0.41 -11.33 -3.27
CA CYS A 23 0.11 -12.29 -4.32
C CYS A 23 -0.14 -13.67 -3.69
N PRO A 24 -1.40 -13.99 -3.35
CA PRO A 24 -1.74 -15.27 -2.74
C PRO A 24 -1.63 -16.40 -3.75
N TYR A 25 -1.13 -17.57 -3.35
CA TYR A 25 -1.03 -18.76 -4.19
C TYR A 25 -1.41 -20.02 -3.42
N GLU A 26 -1.84 -21.05 -4.15
CA GLU A 26 -2.08 -22.37 -3.56
C GLU A 26 -0.76 -23.13 -3.38
N LEU A 27 -0.65 -24.01 -2.38
CA LEU A 27 0.56 -24.79 -2.12
C LEU A 27 1.04 -25.61 -3.34
N LYS A 28 0.13 -26.03 -4.22
CA LYS A 28 0.48 -26.73 -5.47
C LYS A 28 1.30 -25.86 -6.44
N ASP A 29 1.21 -24.55 -6.32
CA ASP A 29 1.87 -23.54 -7.15
C ASP A 29 3.12 -22.97 -6.47
N GLU A 30 3.50 -23.51 -5.30
CA GLU A 30 4.61 -23.00 -4.50
C GLU A 30 5.95 -23.02 -5.25
N ASP A 31 6.18 -24.05 -6.06
CA ASP A 31 7.42 -24.22 -6.84
C ASP A 31 7.38 -23.51 -8.21
N LEU A 32 6.25 -22.90 -8.59
CA LEU A 32 6.14 -22.21 -9.87
C LEU A 32 6.88 -20.86 -9.86
N PRO A 33 7.55 -20.48 -10.96
CA PRO A 33 8.15 -19.15 -11.09
C PRO A 33 7.11 -18.06 -10.86
N ARG A 34 7.50 -17.00 -10.17
CA ARG A 34 6.66 -15.84 -9.92
C ARG A 34 6.66 -14.93 -11.15
N VAL A 35 5.61 -14.15 -11.31
CA VAL A 35 5.43 -13.21 -12.43
C VAL A 35 5.16 -11.83 -11.87
N TRP A 36 5.78 -10.83 -12.48
CA TRP A 36 5.48 -9.42 -12.29
C TRP A 36 5.36 -8.75 -13.65
N CYS A 37 4.23 -8.10 -13.93
CA CYS A 37 4.02 -7.42 -15.20
C CYS A 37 3.07 -6.24 -15.11
N LYS A 38 3.20 -5.30 -16.05
CA LYS A 38 2.27 -4.17 -16.23
C LYS A 38 1.23 -4.52 -17.27
N GLU A 39 -0.03 -4.22 -17.01
CA GLU A 39 -1.11 -4.38 -17.97
C GLU A 39 -0.83 -3.53 -19.24
N THR A 40 -0.94 -4.17 -20.40
CA THR A 40 -0.87 -3.53 -21.72
C THR A 40 -2.22 -3.55 -22.43
N SER A 41 -3.06 -4.53 -22.12
CA SER A 41 -4.44 -4.68 -22.59
C SER A 41 -5.20 -5.59 -21.62
N PRO A 42 -6.54 -5.71 -21.70
CA PRO A 42 -7.33 -6.49 -20.74
C PRO A 42 -6.94 -7.97 -20.58
N GLN A 43 -6.17 -8.53 -21.52
CA GLN A 43 -5.72 -9.93 -21.53
C GLN A 43 -4.20 -10.06 -21.69
N CYS A 44 -3.45 -8.96 -21.70
CA CYS A 44 -2.00 -8.98 -21.93
C CYS A 44 -1.27 -8.07 -20.96
N CYS A 45 -0.10 -8.51 -20.53
CA CYS A 45 0.81 -7.71 -19.74
C CYS A 45 2.25 -7.85 -20.24
N SER A 46 3.09 -6.86 -19.93
CA SER A 46 4.51 -6.86 -20.23
C SER A 46 5.34 -6.79 -18.96
N GLY A 47 6.32 -7.69 -18.83
CA GLY A 47 7.10 -7.84 -17.60
C GLY A 47 8.01 -9.05 -17.67
N PHE A 48 8.21 -9.70 -16.54
CA PHE A 48 9.15 -10.81 -16.43
C PHE A 48 8.72 -11.82 -15.37
N SER A 49 9.25 -13.03 -15.49
CA SER A 49 9.17 -14.06 -14.45
C SER A 49 10.47 -14.13 -13.65
N PHE A 50 10.39 -14.60 -12.41
CA PHE A 50 11.52 -14.71 -11.51
C PHE A 50 11.37 -15.90 -10.56
N SER A 51 12.50 -16.39 -10.05
CA SER A 51 12.51 -17.51 -9.11
C SER A 51 12.05 -17.08 -7.72
N ARG A 52 11.49 -18.01 -6.94
CA ARG A 52 11.03 -17.71 -5.56
C ARG A 52 12.15 -17.26 -4.63
N GLU A 53 13.40 -17.62 -4.91
CA GLU A 53 14.57 -17.20 -4.12
C GLU A 53 14.94 -15.73 -4.34
N SER A 54 14.36 -15.08 -5.36
CA SER A 54 14.65 -13.69 -5.68
C SER A 54 14.05 -12.76 -4.63
N GLN A 55 14.88 -11.91 -4.05
CA GLN A 55 14.47 -10.90 -3.05
C GLN A 55 14.54 -9.47 -3.57
N SER A 56 15.28 -9.24 -4.67
CA SER A 56 15.45 -7.95 -5.29
C SER A 56 15.40 -8.11 -6.81
N LEU A 57 14.58 -7.30 -7.47
CA LEU A 57 14.34 -7.37 -8.90
C LEU A 57 14.44 -5.98 -9.52
N ASP A 58 14.52 -5.95 -10.84
CA ASP A 58 14.43 -4.72 -11.63
C ASP A 58 15.41 -3.62 -11.16
N ALA A 59 16.69 -4.02 -11.05
CA ALA A 59 17.79 -3.18 -10.55
C ALA A 59 17.56 -2.60 -9.14
N GLY A 60 16.84 -3.33 -8.28
CA GLY A 60 16.58 -2.93 -6.88
C GLY A 60 15.28 -2.18 -6.67
N ARG A 61 14.53 -1.87 -7.73
CA ARG A 61 13.26 -1.12 -7.65
C ARG A 61 12.12 -1.92 -7.04
N LEU A 62 12.24 -3.25 -7.05
CA LEU A 62 11.26 -4.15 -6.45
C LEU A 62 11.97 -5.00 -5.40
N LYS A 63 11.39 -5.07 -4.21
CA LYS A 63 11.81 -6.00 -3.16
C LYS A 63 10.72 -7.04 -2.96
N VAL A 64 11.10 -8.30 -2.89
CA VAL A 64 10.16 -9.41 -2.77
C VAL A 64 10.36 -10.11 -1.44
N THR A 65 9.27 -10.29 -0.72
CA THR A 65 9.21 -11.09 0.50
C THR A 65 8.38 -12.34 0.22
N GLN A 66 9.00 -13.51 0.34
CA GLN A 66 8.29 -14.78 0.23
C GLN A 66 7.65 -15.13 1.58
N GLY A 67 6.42 -15.62 1.54
CA GLY A 67 5.73 -16.21 2.68
C GLY A 67 5.17 -17.59 2.31
N VAL A 68 4.52 -18.25 3.26
CA VAL A 68 3.77 -19.47 2.98
C VAL A 68 2.42 -19.08 2.37
N GLY A 69 2.11 -19.59 1.17
CA GLY A 69 0.86 -19.31 0.46
C GLY A 69 0.71 -17.88 -0.08
N SER A 70 1.76 -17.06 -0.01
CA SER A 70 1.78 -15.75 -0.67
C SER A 70 3.19 -15.22 -0.84
N PHE A 71 3.38 -14.31 -1.79
CA PHE A 71 4.56 -13.45 -1.84
C PHE A 71 4.13 -11.99 -1.93
N ILE A 72 4.96 -11.08 -1.44
CA ILE A 72 4.69 -9.65 -1.38
C ILE A 72 5.75 -8.94 -2.20
N VAL A 73 5.32 -8.05 -3.11
CA VAL A 73 6.20 -7.18 -3.89
C VAL A 73 6.10 -5.77 -3.35
N ASP A 74 7.15 -5.31 -2.66
CA ASP A 74 7.34 -3.93 -2.25
C ASP A 74 7.91 -3.13 -3.44
N VAL A 75 7.17 -2.11 -3.88
CA VAL A 75 7.52 -1.28 -5.04
C VAL A 75 8.18 0.01 -4.57
N GLN A 76 9.49 0.11 -4.83
CA GLN A 76 10.29 1.31 -4.56
C GLN A 76 10.36 2.23 -5.78
N GLY A 77 10.16 1.68 -6.99
CA GLY A 77 10.12 2.45 -8.23
C GLY A 77 9.44 1.71 -9.38
N LEU A 78 8.88 2.46 -10.33
CA LEU A 78 8.12 1.91 -11.47
C LEU A 78 8.89 2.12 -12.78
N ALA A 79 9.59 1.08 -13.25
CA ALA A 79 10.32 1.13 -14.52
C ALA A 79 9.45 1.45 -15.73
N GLN A 80 8.24 0.89 -15.76
CA GLN A 80 7.29 1.04 -16.84
C GLN A 80 6.27 2.17 -16.56
N GLY A 81 6.52 2.99 -15.54
CA GLY A 81 5.63 4.07 -15.10
C GLY A 81 4.39 3.62 -14.34
N GLU A 82 3.51 4.56 -14.02
CA GLU A 82 2.24 4.31 -13.34
C GLU A 82 1.26 3.48 -14.18
N GLY A 83 0.37 2.75 -13.52
CA GLY A 83 -0.62 1.91 -14.17
C GLY A 83 -1.01 0.68 -13.36
N MET A 84 -1.81 -0.19 -13.97
CA MET A 84 -2.19 -1.48 -13.39
C MET A 84 -1.04 -2.47 -13.53
N TYR A 85 -0.64 -3.08 -12.42
CA TYR A 85 0.35 -4.16 -12.37
C TYR A 85 -0.30 -5.44 -11.85
N TRP A 86 0.16 -6.56 -12.37
CA TRP A 86 -0.25 -7.90 -12.00
C TRP A 86 0.91 -8.62 -11.36
N CYS A 87 0.58 -9.48 -10.41
CA CYS A 87 1.45 -10.57 -10.03
C CYS A 87 0.77 -11.90 -10.25
N GLY A 88 1.60 -12.92 -10.48
CA GLY A 88 1.12 -14.24 -10.80
C GLY A 88 2.17 -15.32 -10.62
N VAL A 89 1.84 -16.50 -11.11
CA VAL A 89 2.78 -17.61 -11.30
C VAL A 89 2.77 -18.07 -12.75
N LEU A 90 3.90 -18.58 -13.21
CA LEU A 90 4.07 -19.12 -14.55
C LEU A 90 3.91 -20.65 -14.49
N SER A 91 2.81 -21.15 -15.04
CA SER A 91 2.57 -22.59 -15.15
C SER A 91 3.57 -23.26 -16.12
N SER A 92 3.74 -24.57 -16.01
CA SER A 92 4.60 -25.38 -16.90
C SER A 92 4.24 -25.22 -18.38
N ASN A 93 2.97 -24.98 -18.69
CA ASN A 93 2.48 -24.70 -20.05
C ASN A 93 2.73 -23.27 -20.53
N LYS A 94 3.54 -22.48 -19.80
CA LYS A 94 3.83 -21.06 -20.06
C LYS A 94 2.61 -20.13 -19.95
N THR A 95 1.55 -20.60 -19.28
CA THR A 95 0.38 -19.78 -18.96
C THR A 95 0.65 -18.99 -17.68
N ILE A 96 0.36 -17.69 -17.72
CA ILE A 96 0.39 -16.84 -16.52
C ILE A 96 -0.94 -17.03 -15.78
N ILE A 97 -0.86 -17.49 -14.54
CA ILE A 97 -1.99 -17.52 -13.61
C ILE A 97 -1.94 -16.21 -12.83
N LYS A 98 -2.84 -15.27 -13.15
CA LYS A 98 -2.95 -13.99 -12.43
C LYS A 98 -3.48 -14.24 -11.03
N LEU A 99 -2.75 -13.78 -10.02
CA LEU A 99 -3.09 -13.97 -8.60
C LEU A 99 -3.67 -12.69 -7.98
N ALA A 100 -3.11 -11.54 -8.31
CA ALA A 100 -3.61 -10.24 -7.88
C ALA A 100 -3.24 -9.13 -8.88
N GLU A 101 -3.95 -8.01 -8.79
CA GLU A 101 -3.67 -6.80 -9.55
C GLU A 101 -3.91 -5.54 -8.72
N GLU A 102 -3.13 -4.50 -8.96
CA GLU A 102 -3.27 -3.21 -8.29
C GLU A 102 -2.72 -2.06 -9.15
N TYR A 103 -3.30 -0.87 -8.97
CA TYR A 103 -2.84 0.33 -9.66
C TYR A 103 -1.75 1.02 -8.83
N PHE A 104 -0.56 1.16 -9.43
CA PHE A 104 0.57 1.84 -8.82
C PHE A 104 0.75 3.25 -9.39
N TYR A 105 0.98 4.21 -8.51
CA TYR A 105 1.20 5.63 -8.82
C TYR A 105 2.69 6.00 -8.78
N SER A 106 3.11 6.94 -9.63
CA SER A 106 4.43 7.57 -9.47
C SER A 106 4.39 8.63 -8.36
N VAL A 107 5.34 8.59 -7.43
CA VAL A 107 5.43 9.55 -6.30
C VAL A 107 5.61 11.00 -6.79
N GLU A 108 6.18 11.20 -7.99
CA GLU A 108 6.28 12.51 -8.64
C GLU A 108 4.91 13.13 -8.93
N ASN A 109 3.91 12.31 -9.30
CA ASN A 109 2.54 12.76 -9.58
C ASN A 109 1.74 13.03 -8.30
N ILE A 110 1.98 12.27 -7.23
CA ILE A 110 1.35 12.53 -5.92
C ILE A 110 1.79 13.90 -5.38
N SER A 111 3.08 14.21 -5.49
CA SER A 111 3.62 15.53 -5.08
C SER A 111 2.98 16.68 -5.85
N ARG A 112 2.65 16.48 -7.14
CA ARG A 112 1.92 17.45 -7.96
C ARG A 112 0.46 17.59 -7.53
N MET A 113 -0.22 16.52 -7.14
CA MET A 113 -1.58 16.61 -6.61
C MET A 113 -1.65 17.35 -5.26
N ILE A 114 -0.64 17.20 -4.41
CA ILE A 114 -0.55 17.91 -3.12
C ILE A 114 -0.18 19.39 -3.34
N ASN A 115 0.84 19.67 -4.16
CA ASN A 115 1.33 21.04 -4.39
C ASN A 115 0.44 21.85 -5.35
N GLY A 116 -0.32 21.20 -6.23
CA GLY A 116 -1.27 21.83 -7.14
C GLY A 116 -2.59 22.22 -6.48
N ASN A 117 -2.90 21.64 -5.32
CA ASN A 117 -4.06 22.02 -4.52
C ASN A 117 -3.69 23.20 -3.61
N ARG A 118 -3.79 24.42 -4.15
CA ARG A 118 -4.09 25.61 -3.33
C ARG A 118 -5.55 25.47 -2.84
N MET A 119 -5.82 24.46 -2.02
CA MET A 119 -7.12 24.31 -1.38
C MET A 119 -7.33 25.52 -0.49
N HIS A 120 -8.27 26.35 -0.92
CA HIS A 120 -8.81 27.44 -0.14
C HIS A 120 -9.27 26.85 1.20
N LEU A 121 -8.47 27.06 2.26
CA LEU A 121 -8.65 26.53 3.62
C LEU A 121 -10.00 26.90 4.26
N SER A 122 -10.86 27.69 3.60
CA SER A 122 -12.18 28.06 4.11
C SER A 122 -13.24 26.95 4.03
N SER A 123 -13.04 25.88 3.24
CA SER A 123 -14.09 24.84 3.07
C SER A 123 -13.99 23.70 4.09
N ILE A 124 -12.87 23.57 4.80
CA ILE A 124 -12.65 22.49 5.78
C ILE A 124 -13.34 22.81 7.13
N SER A 125 -13.53 24.09 7.45
CA SER A 125 -14.25 24.51 8.66
C SER A 125 -15.69 24.00 8.73
N GLY A 126 -16.36 23.79 7.59
CA GLY A 126 -17.74 23.26 7.54
C GLY A 126 -17.86 21.74 7.73
N LEU A 127 -16.81 20.98 7.42
CA LEU A 127 -16.80 19.51 7.52
C LEU A 127 -16.40 19.04 8.92
N ILE A 128 -15.51 19.76 9.62
CA ILE A 128 -15.17 19.48 11.02
C ILE A 128 -16.41 19.66 11.92
N ALA A 129 -17.24 20.68 11.66
CA ALA A 129 -18.48 20.91 12.40
C ALA A 129 -19.54 19.80 12.21
N LYS A 130 -19.57 19.16 11.04
CA LYS A 130 -20.46 18.01 10.78
C LYS A 130 -19.92 16.70 11.39
N GLY A 131 -18.60 16.50 11.38
CA GLY A 131 -17.97 15.30 11.96
C GLY A 131 -18.03 15.23 13.49
N LEU A 132 -17.94 16.37 14.19
CA LEU A 132 -18.02 16.40 15.66
C LEU A 132 -19.40 15.99 16.19
N ASN A 133 -20.49 16.36 15.49
CA ASN A 133 -21.86 16.01 15.89
C ASN A 133 -22.15 14.50 15.78
N THR A 134 -21.50 13.79 14.86
CA THR A 134 -21.70 12.35 14.70
C THR A 134 -20.94 11.54 15.76
N PHE A 135 -19.86 12.08 16.32
CA PHE A 135 -19.06 11.39 17.35
C PHE A 135 -19.65 11.55 18.75
N VAL A 136 -20.28 12.70 19.05
CA VAL A 136 -20.96 12.94 20.34
C VAL A 136 -22.20 12.05 20.52
N ASN A 137 -22.89 11.67 19.44
CA ASN A 137 -24.11 10.86 19.51
C ASN A 137 -23.88 9.34 19.54
N LYS A 138 -22.64 8.86 19.66
CA LYS A 138 -22.29 7.42 19.63
C LYS A 138 -21.46 6.93 20.82
N VAL A 139 -21.52 7.63 21.96
CA VAL A 139 -20.98 7.11 23.22
C VAL A 139 -22.10 6.39 23.99
N PRO A 140 -22.09 5.05 24.12
CA PRO A 140 -22.97 4.37 25.06
C PRO A 140 -22.50 4.67 26.49
N THR A 141 -23.41 5.15 27.33
CA THR A 141 -23.24 5.32 28.77
C THR A 141 -22.94 3.97 29.43
N PHE A 142 -21.66 3.67 29.71
CA PHE A 142 -21.28 2.59 30.61
C PHE A 142 -21.13 3.16 32.02
N GLY A 143 -21.96 2.66 32.91
CA GLY A 143 -22.14 3.15 34.27
C GLY A 143 -20.87 3.08 35.13
N THR A 144 -20.79 4.09 35.99
CA THR A 144 -19.97 4.25 37.19
C THR A 144 -19.67 2.95 37.95
N PHE A 145 -18.39 2.65 38.21
CA PHE A 145 -17.94 2.00 39.43
C PHE A 145 -16.44 2.24 39.64
N PHE A 146 -16.07 3.17 40.50
CA PHE A 146 -14.86 3.13 41.34
C PHE A 146 -14.96 4.23 42.39
N ALA A 147 -15.10 3.85 43.66
CA ALA A 147 -14.60 4.61 44.78
C ALA A 147 -13.97 3.60 45.74
N GLY A 148 -12.63 3.64 45.81
CA GLY A 148 -11.85 2.92 46.80
C GLY A 148 -11.76 3.71 48.11
N PHE A 149 -11.26 2.99 49.13
CA PHE A 149 -10.70 3.40 50.42
C PHE A 149 -10.53 4.90 50.71
#